data_AF-A0A920W713-F1
#
_entry.id   AF-A0A920W713-F1
#
_cell.length_a   1.000
_cell.length_b   1.000
_cell.length_c   1.000
_cell.angle_alpha   90.00
_cell.angle_beta   90.00
_cell.angle_gamma   90.00
#
_symmetry.space_group_name_H-M   'P 1'
#
loop_
_entity.id
_entity.type
_entity.pdbx_description
1 polymer ?
#
loop_
_entity_poly.entity_id
_entity_poly.type
_entity_poly.pdbx_seq_one_letter_code
_entity_poly.pdbx_strand_id
1 'polypeptide(L)' 'MRFGLNDGAEPTLAELGEKFSLTRERIRQIEAAALRKLRDPS' A
#
# COMPACT_ATOMS: atom_id res chain seq x y z
N MET A 1 -4.46 5.96 3.34
CA MET A 1 -3.96 4.67 3.85
C MET A 1 -2.65 4.14 3.24
N ARG A 2 -1.86 4.95 2.52
CA ARG A 2 -0.38 4.78 2.52
C ARG A 2 0.39 6.10 2.34
N PHE A 3 -0.35 7.20 2.53
CA PHE A 3 0.07 8.59 2.40
C PHE A 3 -0.57 9.45 3.50
N GLY A 4 -0.75 8.89 4.70
CA GLY A 4 -1.30 9.65 5.85
C GLY A 4 -2.75 10.16 5.74
N LEU A 5 -3.49 9.85 4.67
CA LEU A 5 -4.81 10.46 4.37
C LEU A 5 -5.96 10.24 5.39
N ASN A 6 -5.77 9.46 6.47
CA ASN A 6 -6.82 9.25 7.49
C ASN A 6 -6.33 9.55 8.91
N ASP A 7 -5.13 9.10 9.29
CA ASP A 7 -4.71 9.07 10.71
C ASP A 7 -3.32 9.68 10.94
N GLY A 8 -2.75 10.39 9.97
CA GLY A 8 -1.44 11.06 10.08
C GLY A 8 -0.21 10.13 10.10
N ALA A 9 -0.38 8.84 10.40
CA ALA A 9 0.67 7.83 10.32
C ALA A 9 0.58 7.04 9.01
N GLU A 10 1.69 6.97 8.27
CA GLU A 10 1.83 6.08 7.13
C GLU A 10 2.19 4.68 7.63
N PRO A 11 1.29 3.68 7.49
CA PRO A 11 1.61 2.33 7.91
C PRO A 11 2.71 1.75 6.99
N THR A 12 3.71 1.12 7.60
CA THR A 12 4.77 0.42 6.90
C THR A 12 4.23 -0.79 6.13
N LEU A 13 5.00 -1.27 5.15
CA LEU A 13 4.69 -2.50 4.41
C LEU A 13 4.48 -3.72 5.34
N ALA A 14 5.20 -3.75 6.46
CA ALA A 14 5.14 -4.85 7.42
C ALA A 14 3.84 -4.80 8.23
N GLU A 15 3.46 -3.62 8.73
CA GLU A 15 2.19 -3.42 9.47
C GLU A 15 0.97 -3.71 8.59
N LEU A 16 1.01 -3.31 7.31
CA LEU A 16 -0.02 -3.70 6.34
C LEU A 16 0.00 -5.20 6.07
N GLY A 17 1.17 -5.82 6.03
CA GLY A 17 1.30 -7.27 5.89
C GLY A 17 0.60 -8.01 7.01
N GLU A 18 0.88 -7.66 8.26
CA GLU A 18 0.21 -8.22 9.45
C GLU A 18 -1.30 -7.98 9.41
N LYS A 19 -1.73 -6.73 9.16
CA LYS A 19 -3.15 -6.34 9.13
C LYS A 19 -3.97 -7.11 8.10
N PHE A 20 -3.39 -7.39 6.93
CA PHE A 20 -4.07 -8.07 5.85
C PHE A 20 -3.72 -9.56 5.75
N SER A 21 -2.92 -10.08 6.69
CA SER A 21 -2.36 -11.44 6.65
C SER A 21 -1.66 -11.75 5.31
N LEU A 22 -0.96 -10.77 4.77
CA LEU A 22 -0.21 -10.84 3.53
C LEU A 22 1.28 -10.65 3.79
N THR A 23 2.12 -11.19 2.92
CA THR A 23 3.55 -10.95 3.01
C THR A 23 3.89 -9.49 2.66
N ARG A 24 4.98 -8.98 3.23
CA ARG A 24 5.53 -7.65 2.90
C ARG A 24 5.68 -7.44 1.40
N GLU A 25 6.16 -8.47 0.69
CA GLU A 25 6.36 -8.41 -0.75
C GLU A 25 5.03 -8.34 -1.51
N ARG A 26 3.98 -9.00 -1.01
CA ARG A 26 2.66 -8.90 -1.61
C ARG A 26 2.07 -7.49 -1.50
N ILE A 27 2.23 -6.85 -0.34
CA ILE A 27 1.82 -5.44 -0.15
C ILE A 27 2.61 -4.51 -1.09
N ARG A 28 3.92 -4.75 -1.26
CA ARG A 28 4.77 -3.98 -2.20
C ARG A 28 4.26 -4.06 -3.64
N GLN A 29 3.90 -5.26 -4.10
CA GLN A 29 3.35 -5.47 -5.44
C GLN A 29 2.00 -4.75 -5.65
N ILE A 30 1.12 -4.80 -4.65
CA ILE A 30 -0.19 -4.13 -4.70
C ILE A 30 -0.01 -2.61 -4.82
N GLU A 31 0.91 -2.02 -4.06
CA GLU A 31 1.21 -0.59 -4.19
C GLU A 31 1.79 -0.23 -5.56
N ALA A 32 2.73 -1.01 -6.08
CA ALA A 32 3.28 -0.77 -7.41
C ALA A 32 2.18 -0.81 -8.49
N ALA A 33 1.26 -1.77 -8.39
CA ALA A 33 0.12 -1.88 -9.29
C ALA A 33 -0.85 -0.69 -9.16
N ALA A 34 -1.12 -0.24 -7.93
CA ALA A 34 -1.98 0.90 -7.66
C ALA A 34 -1.36 2.20 -8.21
N LEU A 35 -0.07 2.44 -7.94
CA LEU A 35 0.68 3.58 -8.49
C LEU A 35 0.70 3.58 -10.02
N ARG A 36 0.83 2.41 -10.64
CA ARG A 36 0.75 2.28 -12.09
C ARG A 36 -0.64 2.67 -12.62
N LYS A 37 -1.72 2.18 -12.00
CA LYS A 37 -3.10 2.55 -12.36
C LYS A 37 -3.40 4.03 -12.17
N LEU A 38 -2.78 4.68 -11.19
CA LEU A 38 -2.93 6.13 -10.98
C LEU A 38 -2.14 6.97 -11.99
N ARG A 39 -1.04 6.43 -12.55
CA ARG A 39 -0.21 7.12 -13.54
C ARG A 39 -0.74 7.01 -14.97
N ASP A 40 -1.61 6.04 -15.25
CA ASP A 40 -2.22 5.83 -16.56
C ASP A 40 -3.75 5.72 -16.41
N PRO A 41 -4.48 6.84 -16.51
CA PRO A 41 -5.94 6.88 -16.32
C PRO A 41 -6.74 6.46 -17.57
N SER A 42 -6.12 5.79 -18.54
CA SER A 42 -6.76 5.36 -19.80
C SER A 42 -7.76 4.22 -19.62
#